data_AF-A0A4R2L1K9-F1
#
_entry.id   AF-A0A4R2L1K9-F1
#
_cell.length_a   1.000
_cell.length_b   1.000
_cell.length_c   1.000
_cell.angle_alpha   90.00
_cell.angle_beta   90.00
_cell.angle_gamma   90.00
#
_symmetry.space_group_name_H-M   'P 1'
#
loop_
_entity.id
_entity.type
_entity.pdbx_description
1 polymer ?
#
loop_
_entity_poly.entity_id
_entity_poly.type
_entity_poly.pdbx_seq_one_letter_code
_entity_poly.pdbx_strand_id
1 'polypeptide(L)'
;MFSHIMLGANDIDAAQAFYDATLGALGYPPGKRDDRGRLFYMTEKGILALTPPIDGKPATAGNGSTIGFAATSPELADAWHAAGLANGGTACEDAPGVREGGLGRLYLAYLRDPSGNKLCALHRMG
;
A
#
# COMPACT_ATOMS: atom_id res chain seq x y z
N MET A 1 8.21 -14.93 1.39
CA MET A 1 7.66 -15.82 0.34
C MET A 1 7.51 -15.07 -0.98
N PHE A 2 6.86 -13.91 -1.03
CA PHE A 2 6.66 -13.18 -2.29
C PHE A 2 7.96 -12.55 -2.82
N SER A 3 8.28 -12.80 -4.08
CA SER A 3 9.39 -12.12 -4.77
C SER A 3 9.00 -10.70 -5.18
N HIS A 4 7.79 -10.54 -5.70
CA HIS A 4 7.21 -9.26 -6.08
C HIS A 4 5.68 -9.30 -6.06
N ILE A 5 5.09 -8.12 -5.99
CA ILE A 5 3.64 -7.87 -6.12
C ILE A 5 3.47 -6.74 -7.14
N MET A 6 2.58 -6.92 -8.10
CA MET A 6 2.20 -5.86 -9.04
C MET A 6 0.74 -5.47 -8.85
N LEU A 7 0.47 -4.17 -8.80
CA LEU A 7 -0.88 -3.62 -8.77
C LEU A 7 -1.11 -2.76 -10.03
N GLY A 8 -2.32 -2.84 -10.57
CA GLY A 8 -2.73 -1.97 -11.66
C GLY A 8 -2.95 -0.55 -11.15
N ALA A 9 -2.47 0.43 -11.91
CA ALA A 9 -2.73 1.85 -11.68
C ALA A 9 -3.27 2.52 -12.94
N ASN A 10 -4.35 3.29 -12.79
CA ASN A 10 -4.92 4.08 -13.90
C ASN A 10 -4.15 5.38 -14.15
N ASP A 11 -3.48 5.91 -13.12
CA ASP A 11 -2.64 7.09 -13.17
C ASP A 11 -1.38 6.82 -12.34
N ILE A 12 -0.22 6.76 -13.00
CA ILE A 12 1.07 6.45 -12.36
C ILE A 12 1.59 7.64 -11.56
N ASP A 13 1.25 8.89 -11.92
CA ASP A 13 1.64 10.07 -11.16
C ASP A 13 0.89 10.11 -9.83
N ALA A 14 -0.43 9.89 -9.86
CA ALA A 14 -1.24 9.79 -8.66
C ALA A 14 -0.83 8.60 -7.78
N ALA A 15 -0.55 7.44 -8.40
CA ALA A 15 -0.03 6.28 -7.68
C ALA A 15 1.32 6.61 -7.02
N GLN A 16 2.25 7.25 -7.72
CA GLN A 16 3.55 7.59 -7.16
C GLN A 16 3.42 8.54 -5.97
N ALA A 17 2.62 9.61 -6.07
CA ALA A 17 2.42 10.52 -4.95
C ALA A 17 1.87 9.78 -3.71
N PHE A 18 0.90 8.90 -3.90
CA PHE A 18 0.32 8.08 -2.84
C PHE A 18 1.33 7.11 -2.23
N TYR A 19 2.02 6.31 -3.06
CA TYR A 19 2.93 5.26 -2.59
C TYR A 19 4.24 5.83 -2.02
N ASP A 20 4.76 6.94 -2.56
CA ASP A 20 5.92 7.64 -1.99
C ASP A 20 5.59 8.18 -0.60
N ALA A 21 4.41 8.77 -0.40
CA ALA A 21 3.99 9.29 0.90
C ALA A 21 3.75 8.16 1.92
N THR A 22 3.00 7.13 1.53
CA THR A 22 2.64 6.02 2.44
C THR A 22 3.84 5.15 2.79
N LEU A 23 4.66 4.76 1.81
CA LEU A 23 5.86 3.96 2.07
C LEU A 23 6.96 4.79 2.73
N GLY A 24 7.04 6.09 2.44
CA GLY A 24 7.90 7.03 3.14
C GLY A 24 7.58 7.13 4.63
N ALA A 25 6.30 7.11 5.01
CA ALA A 25 5.87 7.06 6.42
C ALA A 25 6.36 5.79 7.14
N LEU A 26 6.62 4.70 6.41
CA LEU A 26 7.21 3.46 6.93
C LEU A 26 8.74 3.40 6.78
N GLY A 27 9.37 4.48 6.31
CA GLY A 27 10.83 4.59 6.17
C GLY A 27 11.41 4.00 4.87
N TYR A 28 10.59 3.71 3.86
CA TYR A 28 11.08 3.26 2.55
C TYR A 28 11.43 4.44 1.62
N PRO A 29 12.41 4.26 0.71
CA PRO A 29 12.75 5.28 -0.28
C PRO A 29 11.64 5.46 -1.33
N PRO A 30 11.60 6.62 -2.02
CA PRO A 30 10.66 6.86 -3.10
C PRO A 30 10.84 5.89 -4.27
N GLY A 31 9.75 5.68 -5.00
CA GLY A 31 9.68 4.76 -6.12
C GLY A 31 10.49 5.24 -7.32
N LYS A 32 10.95 4.30 -8.13
CA LYS A 32 11.66 4.58 -9.39
C LYS A 32 10.86 4.09 -10.57
N ARG A 33 10.74 4.93 -11.60
CA ARG A 33 10.11 4.54 -12.85
C ARG A 33 11.10 3.85 -13.78
N ASP A 34 10.60 2.92 -14.58
CA ASP A 34 11.31 2.42 -15.74
C ASP A 34 10.84 3.10 -17.03
N ASP A 35 11.50 2.77 -18.14
CA ASP A 35 11.20 3.31 -19.47
C ASP A 35 9.80 2.94 -19.99
N ARG A 36 9.12 2.00 -19.33
CA ARG A 36 7.75 1.56 -19.66
C ARG A 36 6.70 2.24 -18.78
N GLY A 37 7.09 3.21 -17.96
CA GLY A 37 6.18 3.95 -17.08
C GLY A 37 5.71 3.13 -15.88
N ARG A 38 6.37 2.01 -15.56
CA ARG A 38 6.08 1.22 -14.37
C ARG A 38 6.86 1.79 -13.20
N LEU A 39 6.23 1.86 -12.04
CA LEU A 39 6.83 2.38 -10.81
C LEU A 39 7.24 1.21 -9.91
N PHE A 40 8.45 1.27 -9.34
CA PHE A 40 9.02 0.21 -8.53
C PHE A 40 9.49 0.71 -7.16
N TYR A 41 9.13 -0.05 -6.12
CA TYR A 41 9.65 0.05 -4.76
C TYR A 41 10.38 -1.25 -4.44
N MET A 42 11.71 -1.18 -4.38
CA MET A 42 12.57 -2.35 -4.25
C MET A 42 13.23 -2.39 -2.87
N THR A 43 13.17 -3.55 -2.24
CA THR A 43 13.85 -3.84 -0.97
C THR A 43 14.61 -5.15 -1.10
N GLU A 44 15.49 -5.46 -0.15
CA GLU A 44 16.13 -6.78 -0.08
C GLU A 44 15.13 -7.94 0.09
N LYS A 45 13.91 -7.64 0.59
CA LYS A 45 12.89 -8.65 0.91
C LYS A 45 11.86 -8.86 -0.20
N GLY A 46 11.84 -8.00 -1.23
CA GLY A 46 10.89 -8.07 -2.33
C GLY A 46 10.60 -6.73 -2.98
N ILE A 47 9.73 -6.77 -3.99
CA ILE A 47 9.40 -5.63 -4.85
C ILE A 47 7.89 -5.38 -4.85
N LEU A 48 7.48 -4.13 -4.64
CA LEU A 48 6.15 -3.66 -5.03
C LEU A 48 6.29 -2.88 -6.34
N ALA A 49 5.38 -3.13 -7.28
CA ALA A 49 5.33 -2.36 -8.51
C ALA A 49 3.91 -1.94 -8.90
N LEU A 50 3.82 -0.76 -9.52
CA LEU A 50 2.58 -0.19 -10.03
C LEU A 50 2.72 -0.06 -11.54
N THR A 51 1.71 -0.48 -12.28
CA THR A 51 1.77 -0.56 -13.74
C THR A 51 0.45 -0.14 -14.36
N PRO A 52 0.48 0.58 -15.49
CA PRO A 52 -0.65 0.53 -16.42
C PRO A 52 -0.88 -0.94 -16.82
N PRO A 53 -2.13 -1.43 -16.86
CA PRO A 53 -2.39 -2.82 -17.22
C PRO A 53 -1.87 -3.15 -18.63
N ILE A 54 -1.20 -4.29 -18.76
CA ILE A 54 -0.51 -4.68 -20.01
C ILE A 54 -1.49 -4.95 -21.17
N ASP A 55 -2.75 -5.29 -20.86
CA ASP A 55 -3.80 -5.53 -21.87
C ASP A 55 -4.49 -4.23 -22.33
N GLY A 56 -4.06 -3.07 -21.83
CA GLY A 56 -4.58 -1.75 -22.19
C GLY A 56 -5.95 -1.43 -21.61
N LYS A 57 -6.53 -2.29 -20.77
CA LYS A 57 -7.80 -2.01 -20.10
C LYS A 57 -7.58 -1.18 -18.83
N PRO A 58 -8.62 -0.50 -18.31
CA PRO A 58 -8.51 0.18 -17.03
C PRO A 58 -8.09 -0.77 -15.91
N ALA A 59 -7.23 -0.28 -15.02
CA ALA A 59 -6.89 -0.98 -13.79
C ALA A 59 -8.14 -1.13 -12.91
N THR A 60 -8.31 -2.31 -12.34
CA THR A 60 -9.41 -2.62 -11.43
C THR A 60 -8.87 -3.25 -10.15
N ALA A 61 -9.51 -2.95 -9.03
CA ALA A 61 -9.22 -3.60 -7.76
C ALA A 61 -9.83 -5.01 -7.72
N GLY A 62 -9.05 -5.99 -7.27
CA GLY A 62 -9.55 -7.34 -7.02
C GLY A 62 -10.47 -7.38 -5.79
N ASN A 63 -11.72 -7.83 -5.95
CA ASN A 63 -12.61 -8.03 -4.80
C ASN A 63 -12.07 -9.15 -3.89
N GLY A 64 -11.92 -8.86 -2.60
CA GLY A 64 -11.29 -9.76 -1.62
C GLY A 64 -9.76 -9.69 -1.59
N SER A 65 -9.11 -8.98 -2.51
CA SER A 65 -7.65 -8.77 -2.47
C SER A 65 -7.27 -7.73 -1.42
N THR A 66 -6.17 -7.96 -0.70
CA THR A 66 -5.58 -6.99 0.23
C THR A 66 -4.08 -7.17 0.27
N ILE A 67 -3.32 -6.09 0.12
CA ILE A 67 -1.86 -6.11 0.29
C ILE A 67 -1.51 -5.46 1.64
N GLY A 68 -0.84 -6.24 2.50
CA GLY A 68 -0.41 -5.81 3.82
C GLY A 68 1.06 -5.40 3.85
N PHE A 69 1.32 -4.19 4.34
CA PHE A 69 2.64 -3.66 4.65
C PHE A 69 2.93 -3.81 6.14
N ALA A 70 4.14 -4.26 6.47
CA ALA A 70 4.56 -4.39 7.86
C ALA A 70 4.94 -3.02 8.44
N ALA A 71 4.25 -2.61 9.49
CA ALA A 71 4.61 -1.48 10.33
C ALA A 71 5.28 -1.98 11.62
N THR A 72 6.30 -1.25 12.09
CA THR A 72 7.04 -1.61 13.31
C THR A 72 6.43 -1.02 14.58
N SER A 73 5.43 -0.15 14.47
CA SER A 73 4.67 0.37 15.61
C SER A 73 3.24 0.82 15.20
N PRO A 74 2.31 1.00 16.16
CA PRO A 74 1.00 1.60 15.92
C PRO A 74 1.08 3.00 15.29
N GLU A 75 2.00 3.83 15.77
CA GLU A 75 2.17 5.21 15.33
C GLU A 75 2.58 5.29 13.85
N LEU A 76 3.38 4.33 13.39
CA LEU A 76 3.74 4.23 11.97
C LEU A 76 2.56 3.77 11.10
N ALA A 77 1.67 2.91 11.63
CA ALA A 77 0.43 2.57 10.92
C ALA A 77 -0.53 3.76 10.84
N ASP A 78 -0.61 4.59 11.89
CA ASP A 78 -1.37 5.84 11.87
C ASP A 78 -0.77 6.86 10.89
N ALA A 79 0.55 7.03 10.91
CA ALA A 79 1.26 7.91 9.98
C ALA A 79 1.06 7.46 8.53
N TRP A 80 1.14 6.15 8.26
CA TRP A 80 0.85 5.56 6.95
C TRP A 80 -0.58 5.87 6.50
N HIS A 81 -1.56 5.72 7.40
CA HIS A 81 -2.95 6.00 7.10
C HIS A 81 -3.20 7.49 6.80
N ALA A 82 -2.68 8.38 7.64
CA ALA A 82 -2.80 9.83 7.45
C ALA A 82 -2.11 10.29 6.16
N ALA A 83 -0.91 9.78 5.87
CA ALA A 83 -0.19 10.09 4.64
C ALA A 83 -0.98 9.66 3.39
N GLY A 84 -1.58 8.46 3.42
CA GLY A 84 -2.37 7.98 2.31
C GLY A 84 -3.64 8.81 2.06
N LEU A 85 -4.37 9.18 3.11
CA LEU A 85 -5.54 10.07 2.99
C LEU A 85 -5.18 11.44 2.42
N ALA A 86 -4.04 12.00 2.82
CA ALA A 86 -3.57 13.29 2.33
C ALA A 86 -3.10 13.25 0.86
N ASN A 87 -2.79 12.07 0.32
CA ASN A 87 -2.20 11.88 -1.01
C ASN A 87 -3.08 11.04 -1.94
N GLY A 88 -4.40 11.23 -1.88
CA GLY A 88 -5.34 10.67 -2.85
C GLY A 88 -5.85 9.26 -2.53
N GLY A 89 -5.47 8.68 -1.40
CA GLY A 89 -6.09 7.47 -0.87
C GLY A 89 -7.45 7.76 -0.22
N THR A 90 -8.23 6.71 -0.02
CA THR A 90 -9.52 6.80 0.68
C THR A 90 -9.59 5.84 1.86
N ALA A 91 -10.22 6.30 2.93
CA ALA A 91 -10.50 5.46 4.09
C ALA A 91 -11.40 4.28 3.66
N CYS A 92 -11.14 3.11 4.23
CA CYS A 92 -12.01 1.96 4.05
C CYS A 92 -12.03 1.12 5.33
N GLU A 93 -13.14 0.41 5.53
CA GLU A 93 -13.41 -0.32 6.78
C GLU A 93 -13.41 0.63 8.00
N ASP A 94 -13.12 0.07 9.17
CA ASP A 94 -13.02 0.80 10.42
C ASP A 94 -11.73 1.65 10.48
N ALA A 95 -11.74 2.66 11.34
CA ALA A 95 -10.56 3.47 11.63
C ALA A 95 -9.37 2.64 12.16
N PRO A 96 -8.13 3.16 12.01
CA PRO A 96 -6.93 2.55 12.57
C PRO A 96 -7.12 2.17 14.04
N GLY A 97 -6.66 0.98 14.42
CA GLY A 97 -6.75 0.54 15.79
C GLY A 97 -6.45 -0.92 16.03
N VAL A 98 -6.57 -1.31 17.30
CA VAL A 98 -6.33 -2.68 17.75
C VAL A 98 -7.47 -3.60 17.28
N ARG A 99 -7.11 -4.77 16.76
CA ARG A 99 -8.00 -5.91 16.53
C ARG A 99 -7.42 -7.12 17.23
N GLU A 100 -8.26 -7.82 17.99
CA GLU A 100 -7.88 -9.04 18.70
C GLU A 100 -8.61 -10.24 18.10
N GLY A 101 -7.88 -11.32 17.87
CA GLY A 101 -8.44 -12.55 17.31
C GLY A 101 -7.45 -13.71 17.38
N GLY A 102 -7.71 -14.78 16.62
CA GLY A 102 -6.87 -15.99 16.65
C GLY A 102 -5.40 -15.77 16.24
N LEU A 103 -5.07 -14.61 15.67
CA LEU A 103 -3.70 -14.21 15.29
C LEU A 103 -3.02 -13.32 16.34
N GLY A 104 -3.62 -13.15 17.51
CA GLY A 104 -3.17 -12.26 18.58
C GLY A 104 -3.71 -10.83 18.44
N ARG A 105 -3.08 -9.89 19.16
CA ARG A 105 -3.40 -8.46 19.07
C ARG A 105 -2.62 -7.84 17.91
N LEU A 106 -3.36 -7.23 16.98
CA LEU A 106 -2.81 -6.56 15.81
C LEU A 106 -3.26 -5.11 15.83
N TYR A 107 -2.39 -4.19 15.46
CA TYR A 107 -2.77 -2.84 15.09
C TYR A 107 -2.90 -2.77 13.57
N LEU A 108 -4.07 -2.37 13.07
CA LEU A 108 -4.39 -2.36 11.64
C LEU A 108 -4.85 -0.99 11.22
N ALA A 109 -4.43 -0.58 10.03
CA ALA A 109 -4.96 0.58 9.33
C ALA A 109 -5.21 0.20 7.86
N TYR A 110 -6.36 0.59 7.30
CA TYR A 110 -6.77 0.21 5.95
C TYR A 110 -7.01 1.44 5.07
N LEU A 111 -6.59 1.35 3.80
CA LEU A 111 -6.86 2.35 2.78
C LEU A 111 -7.18 1.68 1.45
N ARG A 112 -7.83 2.44 0.57
CA ARG A 112 -7.74 2.19 -0.87
C ARG A 112 -6.79 3.20 -1.51
N ASP A 113 -5.95 2.71 -2.41
CA ASP A 113 -5.12 3.58 -3.24
C ASP A 113 -5.96 4.34 -4.29
N PRO A 114 -5.38 5.25 -5.09
CA PRO A 114 -6.10 6.00 -6.11
C PRO A 114 -6.76 5.14 -7.21
N SER A 115 -6.33 3.87 -7.36
CA SER A 115 -6.92 2.90 -8.30
C SER A 115 -7.87 1.91 -7.62
N GLY A 116 -8.17 2.12 -6.34
CA GLY A 116 -9.12 1.34 -5.55
C GLY A 116 -8.54 0.07 -4.92
N ASN A 117 -7.26 -0.23 -5.11
CA ASN A 117 -6.60 -1.40 -4.53
C ASN A 117 -6.64 -1.30 -3.00
N LYS A 118 -7.14 -2.34 -2.32
CA LYS A 118 -7.21 -2.36 -0.86
C LYS A 118 -5.85 -2.69 -0.26
N LEU A 119 -5.38 -1.83 0.63
CA LEU A 119 -4.08 -1.90 1.30
C LEU A 119 -4.27 -1.89 2.81
N CYS A 120 -3.27 -2.42 3.52
CA CYS A 120 -3.25 -2.47 4.97
C CYS A 120 -1.85 -2.15 5.49
N ALA A 121 -1.73 -1.31 6.52
CA ALA A 121 -0.58 -1.31 7.41
C ALA A 121 -0.89 -2.18 8.63
N LEU A 122 -0.01 -3.15 8.90
CA LEU A 122 -0.17 -4.11 9.99
C LEU A 122 1.05 -4.07 10.91
N HIS A 123 0.78 -3.86 12.20
CA HIS A 123 1.74 -4.06 13.27
C HIS A 123 1.26 -5.18 14.20
N ARG A 124 2.13 -6.17 14.46
CA ARG A 124 1.83 -7.24 15.43
C ARG A 124 2.19 -6.74 16.82
N MET A 125 1.22 -6.67 17.72
CA MET A 125 1.44 -6.23 19.10
C MET A 125 1.88 -7.45 19.92
N GLY A 126 3.16 -7.50 20.25
CA GLY A 126 3.80 -8.55 21.05
C GLY A 126 4.63 -7.94 22.17
#